data_AF-A0A146KC00-F1
#
_entry.id   AF-A0A146KC00-F1
#
_cell.length_a   1.000
_cell.length_b   1.000
_cell.length_c   1.000
_cell.angle_alpha   90.00
_cell.angle_beta   90.00
_cell.angle_gamma   90.00
#
_symmetry.space_group_name_H-M   'P 1'
#
loop_
_entity.id
_entity.type
_entity.pdbx_description
1 polymer ?
#
loop_
_entity_poly.entity_id
_entity_poly.type
_entity_poly.pdbx_seq_one_letter_code
_entity_poly.pdbx_strand_id
1 'polypeptide(L)'
;GSNAKQVPMQTVHEISVAALHELQTHSDLFIQFEESIFGRQAIEFDRDVADINVVQQIDKEISRFIKCLAGFFMYKCSITCLEFLVRRFRIDLHHAEEMFNAFLPYHDLEHFGILTKQIKIKCLDGYDVTFPI
;
A
#
# COMPACT_ATOMS: atom_id res chain seq x y z
N GLY A 1 21.63 6.22 18.31
CA GLY A 1 22.42 5.80 17.14
C GLY A 1 21.63 4.78 16.36
N SER A 2 20.95 5.20 15.30
CA SER A 2 20.21 4.28 14.43
C SER A 2 20.32 4.84 13.01
N ASN A 3 21.48 4.62 12.40
CA ASN A 3 21.67 4.82 10.98
C ASN A 3 20.94 3.67 10.26
N ALA A 4 19.60 3.69 10.32
CA ALA A 4 18.79 2.76 9.57
C ALA A 4 19.04 3.08 8.11
N LYS A 5 19.88 2.28 7.46
CA LYS A 5 20.11 2.35 6.01
C LYS A 5 18.74 2.32 5.35
N GLN A 6 18.30 3.46 4.82
CA GLN A 6 17.08 3.52 4.05
C GLN A 6 17.28 2.60 2.85
N VAL A 7 16.40 1.60 2.72
CA VAL A 7 16.45 0.70 1.57
C VAL A 7 16.18 1.53 0.31
N PRO A 8 17.02 1.43 -0.75
CA PRO A 8 16.81 2.18 -1.98
C PRO A 8 15.44 1.89 -2.59
N MET A 9 14.81 2.89 -3.19
CA MET A 9 13.47 2.75 -3.79
C MET A 9 13.43 1.64 -4.86
N GLN A 10 14.50 1.48 -5.65
CA GLN A 10 14.62 0.37 -6.61
C GLN A 10 14.52 -1.00 -5.93
N THR A 11 15.22 -1.20 -4.81
CA THR A 11 15.15 -2.46 -4.07
C THR A 11 13.75 -2.68 -3.49
N VAL A 12 13.10 -1.64 -2.97
CA VAL A 12 11.71 -1.74 -2.49
C VAL A 12 10.76 -2.11 -3.64
N HIS A 13 10.95 -1.49 -4.81
CA HIS A 13 10.17 -1.76 -6.01
C HIS A 13 10.34 -3.21 -6.47
N GLU A 14 11.57 -3.70 -6.62
CA GLU A 14 11.86 -5.09 -7.01
C GLU A 14 11.22 -6.11 -6.06
N ILE A 15 11.32 -5.87 -4.74
CA ILE A 15 10.70 -6.72 -3.73
C ILE A 15 9.16 -6.67 -3.84
N SER A 16 8.59 -5.49 -4.11
CA SER A 16 7.14 -5.32 -4.29
C SER A 16 6.60 -5.95 -5.57
N VAL A 17 7.37 -5.96 -6.66
CA VAL A 17 7.01 -6.65 -7.91
C VAL A 17 7.01 -8.16 -7.70
N ALA A 18 8.02 -8.71 -7.01
CA ALA A 18 8.02 -10.13 -6.66
C ALA A 18 6.82 -10.51 -5.77
N ALA A 19 6.45 -9.65 -4.82
CA ALA A 19 5.27 -9.84 -4.00
C ALA A 19 3.96 -9.73 -4.80
N LEU A 20 3.89 -8.85 -5.80
CA LEU A 20 2.75 -8.77 -6.71
C LEU A 20 2.61 -10.06 -7.52
N HIS A 21 3.71 -10.59 -8.07
CA HIS A 21 3.71 -11.87 -8.79
C HIS A 21 3.24 -13.02 -7.89
N GLU A 22 3.64 -13.04 -6.62
CA GLU A 22 3.12 -14.02 -5.66
C GLU A 22 1.61 -13.87 -5.45
N LEU A 23 1.09 -12.64 -5.33
CA LEU A 23 -0.35 -12.38 -5.26
C LEU A 23 -1.09 -12.81 -6.53
N GLN A 24 -0.48 -12.66 -7.70
CA GLN A 24 -1.05 -13.13 -8.97
C GLN A 24 -1.23 -14.65 -9.00
N THR A 25 -0.38 -15.42 -8.29
CA THR A 25 -0.60 -16.88 -8.15
C THR A 25 -1.85 -17.22 -7.34
N HIS A 26 -2.30 -16.32 -6.47
CA HIS A 26 -3.54 -16.45 -5.71
C HIS A 26 -4.75 -15.90 -6.48
N SER A 27 -4.57 -14.85 -7.30
CA SER A 27 -5.65 -14.25 -8.08
C SER A 27 -5.16 -13.43 -9.27
N ASP A 28 -5.70 -13.72 -10.46
CA ASP A 28 -5.42 -12.98 -11.70
C ASP A 28 -5.84 -11.50 -11.66
N LEU A 29 -6.64 -11.09 -10.65
CA LEU A 29 -7.05 -9.70 -10.43
C LEU A 29 -5.85 -8.75 -10.31
N PHE A 30 -4.69 -9.26 -9.91
CA PHE A 30 -3.49 -8.47 -9.69
C PHE A 30 -2.64 -8.21 -10.95
N ILE A 31 -2.89 -8.93 -12.05
CA ILE A 31 -2.12 -8.82 -13.30
C ILE A 31 -2.20 -7.40 -13.88
N GLN A 32 -3.38 -6.77 -13.79
CA GLN A 32 -3.63 -5.44 -14.37
C GLN A 32 -2.78 -4.31 -13.77
N PHE A 33 -2.18 -4.51 -12.58
CA PHE A 33 -1.42 -3.47 -11.88
C PHE A 33 0.08 -3.49 -12.19
N GLU A 34 0.57 -4.55 -12.84
CA GLU A 34 1.99 -4.79 -13.07
C GLU A 34 2.65 -3.74 -13.97
N GLU A 35 1.97 -3.35 -15.05
CA GLU A 35 2.46 -2.31 -15.97
C GLU A 35 2.07 -0.89 -15.54
N SER A 36 1.24 -0.76 -14.50
CA SER A 36 0.69 0.50 -13.99
C SER A 36 1.43 0.93 -12.72
N ILE A 37 0.79 0.84 -11.57
CA ILE A 37 1.33 1.28 -10.27
C ILE A 37 2.52 0.46 -9.78
N PHE A 38 2.81 -0.70 -10.37
CA PHE A 38 4.04 -1.49 -10.14
C PHE A 38 5.01 -1.48 -11.35
N GLY A 39 4.71 -0.71 -12.39
CA GLY A 39 5.57 -0.61 -13.56
C GLY A 39 6.89 0.09 -13.26
N ARG A 40 7.87 -0.01 -14.16
CA ARG A 40 9.19 0.65 -13.98
C ARG A 40 9.08 2.17 -13.77
N GLN A 41 8.12 2.82 -14.42
CA GLN A 41 7.89 4.26 -14.29
C GLN A 41 7.31 4.66 -12.93
N ALA A 42 6.74 3.72 -12.16
CA ALA A 42 6.20 4.00 -10.83
C ALA A 42 7.28 4.56 -9.89
N ILE A 43 8.53 4.09 -10.02
CA ILE A 43 9.68 4.56 -9.24
C ILE A 43 9.94 6.05 -9.45
N GLU A 44 9.59 6.60 -10.62
CA GLU A 44 9.84 7.99 -11.00
C GLU A 44 8.63 8.89 -10.73
N PHE A 45 7.46 8.34 -10.38
CA PHE A 45 6.25 9.12 -10.12
C PHE A 45 6.37 10.09 -8.93
N ASP A 46 6.41 11.40 -9.20
CA ASP A 46 6.35 12.43 -8.17
C ASP A 46 5.00 13.15 -8.21
N ARG A 47 4.18 12.97 -7.18
CA ARG A 47 2.84 13.58 -7.11
C ARG A 47 2.89 15.10 -7.12
N ASP A 48 3.93 15.71 -6.55
CA ASP A 48 4.01 17.17 -6.42
C ASP A 48 4.40 17.84 -7.77
N VAL A 49 4.86 17.04 -8.74
CA VAL A 49 5.27 17.48 -10.09
C VAL A 49 4.31 16.99 -11.18
N ALA A 50 3.65 15.85 -10.96
CA ALA A 50 2.76 15.24 -11.95
C ALA A 50 1.52 16.10 -12.27
N ASP A 51 1.03 15.99 -13.51
CA ASP A 51 -0.23 16.62 -13.93
C ASP A 51 -1.42 16.06 -13.15
N ILE A 52 -2.42 16.89 -12.89
CA ILE A 52 -3.60 16.51 -12.12
C ILE A 52 -4.35 15.32 -12.72
N ASN A 53 -4.39 15.19 -14.06
CA ASN A 53 -5.03 14.05 -14.71
C ASN A 53 -4.26 12.75 -14.46
N VAL A 54 -2.92 12.82 -14.42
CA VAL A 54 -2.06 11.67 -14.10
C VAL A 54 -2.23 11.26 -12.64
N VAL A 55 -2.23 12.23 -11.71
CA VAL A 55 -2.47 11.96 -10.29
C VAL A 55 -3.83 11.27 -10.10
N GLN A 56 -4.89 11.79 -10.70
CA GLN A 56 -6.23 11.18 -10.62
C GLN A 56 -6.28 9.78 -11.23
N GLN A 57 -5.55 9.51 -12.30
CA GLN A 57 -5.49 8.18 -12.90
C GLN A 57 -4.77 7.18 -11.97
N ILE A 58 -3.67 7.60 -11.37
CA ILE A 58 -2.93 6.79 -10.38
C ILE A 58 -3.77 6.53 -9.13
N ASP A 59 -4.44 7.55 -8.60
CA ASP A 59 -5.31 7.39 -7.44
C ASP A 59 -6.44 6.39 -7.72
N LYS A 60 -7.08 6.43 -8.90
CA LYS A 60 -8.07 5.42 -9.31
C LYS A 60 -7.51 3.99 -9.33
N GLU A 61 -6.30 3.81 -9.86
CA GLU A 61 -5.65 2.50 -9.91
C GLU A 61 -5.29 2.01 -8.50
N ILE A 62 -4.84 2.90 -7.61
CA ILE A 62 -4.57 2.59 -6.20
C ILE A 62 -5.86 2.19 -5.47
N SER A 63 -6.96 2.95 -5.60
CA SER A 63 -8.23 2.59 -4.97
C SER A 63 -8.74 1.23 -5.46
N ARG A 64 -8.55 0.90 -6.74
CA ARG A 64 -8.87 -0.44 -7.28
C ARG A 64 -8.00 -1.51 -6.65
N PHE A 65 -6.69 -1.26 -6.55
CA PHE A 65 -5.75 -2.17 -5.92
C PHE A 65 -6.10 -2.45 -4.45
N ILE A 66 -6.38 -1.41 -3.65
CA ILE A 66 -6.74 -1.55 -2.22
C ILE A 66 -7.99 -2.42 -2.07
N LYS A 67 -9.01 -2.22 -2.91
CA LYS A 67 -10.25 -3.02 -2.90
C LYS A 67 -9.98 -4.49 -3.23
N CYS A 68 -9.14 -4.76 -4.23
CA CYS A 68 -8.71 -6.12 -4.53
C CYS A 68 -7.93 -6.73 -3.35
N LEU A 69 -7.03 -5.95 -2.74
CA LEU A 69 -6.13 -6.40 -1.69
C LEU A 69 -6.85 -6.72 -0.37
N ALA A 70 -8.01 -6.12 -0.10
CA ALA A 70 -8.79 -6.37 1.12
C ALA A 70 -8.98 -7.87 1.37
N GLY A 71 -9.37 -8.64 0.35
CA GLY A 71 -9.57 -10.10 0.46
C GLY A 71 -8.29 -10.92 0.64
N PHE A 72 -7.12 -10.32 0.45
CA PHE A 72 -5.81 -10.96 0.48
C PHE A 72 -4.90 -10.37 1.57
N PHE A 73 -5.44 -9.57 2.48
CA PHE A 73 -4.66 -8.83 3.47
C PHE A 73 -3.84 -9.74 4.42
N MET A 74 -4.27 -10.99 4.62
CA MET A 74 -3.58 -11.98 5.44
C MET A 74 -2.25 -12.49 4.85
N TYR A 75 -1.96 -12.20 3.58
CA TYR A 75 -0.70 -12.61 2.95
C TYR A 75 0.38 -11.56 3.19
N LYS A 76 1.59 -12.02 3.51
CA LYS A 76 2.76 -11.14 3.69
C LYS A 76 3.03 -10.27 2.46
N CYS A 77 2.78 -10.81 1.27
CA CYS A 77 2.96 -10.14 -0.02
C CYS A 77 2.09 -8.88 -0.13
N SER A 78 0.90 -8.90 0.47
CA SER A 78 0.01 -7.73 0.53
C SER A 78 0.64 -6.58 1.30
N ILE A 79 1.29 -6.86 2.43
CA ILE A 79 1.99 -5.85 3.22
C ILE A 79 3.18 -5.28 2.44
N THR A 80 3.95 -6.14 1.78
CA THR A 80 5.09 -5.74 0.94
C THR A 80 4.65 -4.81 -0.21
N CYS A 81 3.54 -5.12 -0.88
CA CYS A 81 2.97 -4.26 -1.91
C CYS A 81 2.54 -2.90 -1.34
N LEU A 82 1.88 -2.88 -0.17
CA LEU A 82 1.48 -1.64 0.50
C LEU A 82 2.67 -0.78 0.93
N GLU A 83 3.76 -1.39 1.38
CA GLU A 83 4.98 -0.67 1.78
C GLU A 83 5.55 0.18 0.62
N PHE A 84 5.59 -0.40 -0.59
CA PHE A 84 5.99 0.34 -1.78
C PHE A 84 5.00 1.48 -2.09
N LEU A 85 3.70 1.20 -2.04
CA LEU A 85 2.68 2.21 -2.34
C LEU A 85 2.69 3.38 -1.34
N VAL A 86 2.93 3.12 -0.06
CA VAL A 86 3.10 4.17 0.96
C VAL A 86 4.33 5.01 0.64
N ARG A 87 5.47 4.38 0.36
CA ARG A 87 6.73 5.10 0.11
C ARG A 87 6.72 5.93 -1.16
N ARG A 88 6.13 5.42 -2.24
CA ARG A 88 6.17 6.10 -3.54
C ARG A 88 4.95 6.98 -3.79
N PHE A 89 3.76 6.48 -3.47
CA PHE A 89 2.50 7.14 -3.76
C PHE A 89 1.86 7.77 -2.52
N ARG A 90 2.51 7.79 -1.36
CA ARG A 90 1.99 8.42 -0.12
C ARG A 90 0.53 8.06 0.17
N ILE A 91 0.17 6.78 -0.03
CA ILE A 91 -1.23 6.33 0.12
C ILE A 91 -1.73 6.47 1.57
N ASP A 92 -0.81 6.53 2.52
CA ASP A 92 -1.07 6.87 3.92
C ASP A 92 -1.61 8.30 4.13
N LEU A 93 -1.41 9.19 3.16
CA LEU A 93 -1.94 10.56 3.18
C LEU A 93 -3.16 10.73 2.26
N HIS A 94 -3.16 10.06 1.10
CA HIS A 94 -4.17 10.29 0.07
C HIS A 94 -5.32 9.27 0.06
N HIS A 95 -5.10 8.07 0.62
CA HIS A 95 -6.07 6.97 0.63
C HIS A 95 -6.23 6.35 2.03
N ALA A 96 -5.87 7.09 3.08
CA ALA A 96 -5.84 6.59 4.46
C ALA A 96 -7.19 6.01 4.91
N GLU A 97 -8.28 6.72 4.59
CA GLU A 97 -9.64 6.30 4.92
C GLU A 97 -10.05 5.04 4.16
N GLU A 98 -9.72 4.95 2.86
CA GLU A 98 -10.00 3.75 2.05
C GLU A 98 -9.24 2.53 2.57
N MET A 99 -7.96 2.70 2.92
CA MET A 99 -7.15 1.63 3.51
C MET A 99 -7.71 1.20 4.86
N PHE A 100 -8.07 2.16 5.72
CA PHE A 100 -8.64 1.86 7.03
C PHE A 100 -9.92 1.06 6.88
N ASN A 101 -10.86 1.52 6.04
CA ASN A 101 -12.13 0.81 5.79
C ASN A 101 -11.92 -0.57 5.15
N ALA A 102 -10.96 -0.72 4.24
CA ALA A 102 -10.65 -1.99 3.58
C ALA A 102 -10.06 -3.03 4.54
N PHE A 103 -9.24 -2.59 5.52
CA PHE A 103 -8.51 -3.50 6.40
C PHE A 103 -9.09 -3.60 7.82
N LEU A 104 -10.06 -2.74 8.19
CA LEU A 104 -10.75 -2.78 9.48
C LEU A 104 -11.35 -4.16 9.84
N PRO A 105 -11.94 -4.93 8.90
CA PRO A 105 -12.43 -6.28 9.22
C PRO A 105 -11.35 -7.25 9.74
N TYR A 106 -10.07 -6.92 9.53
CA TYR A 106 -8.93 -7.74 9.91
C TYR A 106 -8.19 -7.24 11.16
N HIS A 107 -8.79 -6.33 11.94
CA HIS A 107 -8.14 -5.68 13.08
C HIS A 107 -7.60 -6.64 14.15
N ASP A 108 -8.22 -7.82 14.31
CA ASP A 108 -7.78 -8.86 15.24
C ASP A 108 -6.58 -9.69 14.73
N LEU A 109 -6.20 -9.56 13.45
CA LEU A 109 -5.07 -10.29 12.88
C LEU A 109 -3.75 -9.60 13.23
N GLU A 110 -2.71 -10.40 13.50
CA GLU A 110 -1.33 -9.91 13.72
C GLU A 110 -0.83 -9.03 12.56
N HIS A 111 -1.28 -9.33 11.33
CA HIS A 111 -0.99 -8.56 10.12
C HIS A 111 -1.49 -7.11 10.18
N PHE A 112 -2.59 -6.83 10.88
CA PHE A 112 -3.08 -5.46 11.09
C PHE A 112 -2.16 -4.67 12.04
N GLY A 113 -1.62 -5.34 13.06
CA GLY A 113 -0.58 -4.76 13.94
C GLY A 113 0.71 -4.44 13.19
N ILE A 114 1.09 -5.27 12.21
CA ILE A 114 2.24 -5.00 11.34
C ILE A 114 1.95 -3.79 10.43
N LEU A 115 0.77 -3.75 9.83
CA LEU A 115 0.34 -2.63 8.97
C LEU A 115 0.37 -1.30 9.72
N THR A 116 -0.26 -1.22 10.87
CA THR A 116 -0.33 0.00 11.70
C THR A 116 1.05 0.45 12.20
N LYS A 117 2.00 -0.47 12.38
CA LYS A 117 3.40 -0.13 12.73
C LYS A 117 4.22 0.33 11.54
N GLN A 118 4.02 -0.28 10.36
CA GLN A 118 4.79 0.02 9.16
C GLN A 118 4.27 1.27 8.44
N ILE A 119 2.96 1.41 8.39
CA ILE A 119 2.27 2.56 7.80
C ILE A 119 1.98 3.48 8.96
N LYS A 120 2.71 4.60 9.05
CA LYS A 120 2.38 5.69 9.98
C LYS A 120 1.06 6.32 9.52
N ILE A 121 -0.06 5.65 9.78
CA ILE A 121 -1.39 6.19 9.54
C ILE A 121 -1.54 7.34 10.52
N LYS A 122 -1.29 8.57 10.07
CA LYS A 122 -1.49 9.80 10.85
C LYS A 122 -2.98 10.10 11.12
N CYS A 123 -3.88 9.19 10.79
CA CYS A 123 -5.33 9.37 10.89
C CYS A 123 -5.92 8.88 12.25
N LEU A 124 -5.11 8.48 13.23
CA LEU A 124 -5.61 8.01 14.53
C LEU A 124 -5.38 8.99 15.70
N ASP A 125 -4.89 10.21 15.45
CA ASP A 125 -4.81 11.24 16.51
C ASP A 125 -6.18 11.88 16.83
N GLY A 126 -7.29 11.34 16.31
CA GLY A 126 -8.64 11.85 16.53
C GLY A 126 -9.76 10.82 16.53
N TYR A 127 -9.47 9.53 16.35
CA TYR A 127 -10.43 8.47 16.62
C TYR A 127 -10.08 7.85 17.96
N ASP A 128 -10.90 8.14 18.97
CA ASP A 128 -10.91 7.44 20.24
C ASP A 128 -11.37 6.00 19.96
N VAL A 129 -10.44 5.15 19.52
CA VAL A 129 -10.70 3.73 19.25
C VAL A 129 -10.74 3.02 20.61
N THR A 130 -11.84 3.19 21.33
CA THR A 130 -12.19 2.28 22.41
C THR A 130 -12.59 0.98 21.74
N PHE A 131 -11.65 0.05 21.61
CA PHE A 131 -11.95 -1.33 21.27
C PHE A 131 -12.76 -1.92 22.44
N PRO A 132 -14.02 -2.35 22.24
CA PRO A 132 -14.71 -3.11 23.26
C PRO A 132 -14.02 -4.48 23.37
N ILE A 133 -13.53 -4.77 24.57
CA ILE A 133 -13.07 -6.08 25.04
C ILE A 133 -14.13 -7.16 24.87
#